data_AF-A0A953X2A6-F1
#
_entry.id   AF-A0A953X2A6-F1
#
_cell.length_a   1.000
_cell.length_b   1.000
_cell.length_c   1.000
_cell.angle_alpha   90.00
_cell.angle_beta   90.00
_cell.angle_gamma   90.00
#
_symmetry.space_group_name_H-M   'P 1'
#
loop_
_entity.id
_entity.type
_entity.pdbx_description
1 polymer ?
#
loop_
_entity_poly.entity_id
_entity_poly.type
_entity_poly.pdbx_seq_one_letter_code
_entity_poly.pdbx_strand_id
1 'polypeptide(L)'
;MARLLTQPEIDWKDDGTPVARAAGDVYFTAGDGLAETRAVFLAGCALPEAWAGREAFTIAETGFGTGLNFLAAWELWRAHRPSPAAVLHFVSFEGYPLTCADAARALSAWPELSGLAGRLTTVWPGPVRGVRRLAWPEDGITLTLHLGDIADMLP
;
A
#
# COMPACT_ATOMS: atom_id res chain seq x y z
N MET A 1 21.44 -15.90 0.13
CA MET A 1 20.53 -14.80 0.54
C MET A 1 19.56 -15.32 1.58
N ALA A 2 19.26 -14.53 2.62
CA ALA A 2 18.27 -14.90 3.63
C ALA A 2 16.87 -15.00 3.01
N ARG A 3 16.12 -16.04 3.38
CA ARG A 3 14.74 -16.28 2.90
C ARG A 3 13.73 -15.34 3.57
N LEU A 4 14.06 -14.84 4.76
CA LEU A 4 13.29 -13.85 5.49
C LEU A 4 13.97 -12.49 5.36
N LEU A 5 13.17 -11.46 5.10
CA LEU A 5 13.58 -10.07 5.10
C LEU A 5 13.59 -9.53 6.52
N THR A 6 14.44 -8.55 6.77
CA THR A 6 14.46 -7.81 8.03
C THR A 6 13.22 -6.95 8.11
N GLN A 7 12.49 -7.05 9.22
CA GLN A 7 11.40 -6.14 9.53
C GLN A 7 11.96 -4.93 10.30
N PRO A 8 11.52 -3.71 9.98
CA PRO A 8 12.04 -2.52 10.63
C PRO A 8 11.52 -2.42 12.06
N GLU A 9 12.35 -1.90 12.96
CA GLU A 9 11.88 -1.46 14.27
C GLU A 9 11.18 -0.11 14.14
N ILE A 10 9.95 -0.03 14.65
CA ILE A 10 9.13 1.18 14.56
C ILE A 10 9.04 1.87 15.91
N ASP A 11 9.48 3.13 15.93
CA ASP A 11 9.21 4.05 17.04
C ASP A 11 7.91 4.79 16.76
N TRP A 12 7.05 4.88 17.78
CA TRP A 12 5.75 5.54 17.68
C TRP A 12 5.79 6.83 18.47
N LYS A 13 5.54 7.96 17.80
CA LYS A 13 5.37 9.25 18.47
C LYS A 13 4.05 9.28 19.24
N ASP A 14 3.92 10.24 20.15
CA ASP A 14 2.71 10.44 20.97
C ASP A 14 1.45 10.69 20.14
N ASP A 15 1.61 11.25 18.93
CA ASP A 15 0.53 11.49 17.96
C ASP A 15 0.18 10.26 17.11
N GLY A 16 0.86 9.12 17.33
CA GLY A 16 0.66 7.88 16.58
C GLY A 16 1.46 7.76 15.28
N THR A 17 2.31 8.73 14.95
CA THR A 17 3.17 8.71 13.77
C THR A 17 4.22 7.58 13.85
N PRO A 18 4.28 6.65 12.88
CA PRO A 18 5.31 5.61 12.81
C PRO A 18 6.62 6.12 12.21
N VAL A 19 7.72 5.92 12.93
CA VAL A 19 9.08 6.30 12.53
C VAL A 19 9.93 5.03 12.37
N ALA A 20 10.53 4.84 11.20
CA ALA A 20 11.48 3.76 10.99
C ALA A 20 12.79 4.08 11.70
N ARG A 21 13.07 3.40 12.82
CA ARG A 21 14.24 3.72 13.69
C ARG A 21 15.56 3.69 12.91
N ALA A 22 15.74 2.70 12.04
CA ALA A 22 16.97 2.53 11.28
C ALA A 22 17.16 3.54 10.14
N ALA A 23 16.06 4.00 9.54
CA ALA A 23 16.11 5.00 8.46
C ALA A 23 16.11 6.44 9.00
N GLY A 24 15.62 6.64 10.23
CA GLY A 24 15.41 7.97 10.80
C GLY A 24 14.29 8.75 10.11
N ASP A 25 13.50 8.09 9.26
CA ASP A 25 12.47 8.71 8.43
C ASP A 25 11.06 8.24 8.85
N VAL A 26 10.08 9.10 8.55
CA VAL A 26 8.67 8.91 8.90
C VAL A 26 7.96 8.23 7.74
N TYR A 27 7.16 7.19 7.99
CA TYR A 27 6.36 6.58 6.91
C TYR A 27 5.25 7.51 6.41
N PHE A 28 4.62 8.23 7.35
CA PHE A 28 3.67 9.32 7.11
C PHE A 28 3.42 10.07 8.41
N THR A 29 2.98 11.32 8.34
CA THR A 29 2.51 12.05 9.53
C THR A 29 1.07 11.63 9.86
N ALA A 30 0.80 11.25 11.10
CA ALA A 30 -0.55 10.88 11.55
C ALA A 30 -1.53 12.05 11.32
N GLY A 31 -2.66 11.78 10.68
CA GLY A 31 -3.69 12.78 10.35
C GLY A 31 -3.57 13.38 8.94
N ASP A 32 -2.38 13.76 8.49
CA ASP A 32 -2.20 14.43 7.18
C ASP A 32 -1.83 13.48 6.04
N GLY A 33 -1.25 12.32 6.35
CA GLY A 33 -0.71 11.42 5.33
C GLY A 33 -1.71 10.95 4.27
N LEU A 34 -2.99 10.80 4.59
CA LEU A 34 -4.02 10.41 3.61
C LEU A 34 -4.43 11.57 2.70
N ALA A 35 -4.49 12.80 3.23
CA ALA A 35 -4.74 13.98 2.40
C ALA A 35 -3.58 14.21 1.43
N GLU A 36 -2.34 14.08 1.93
CA GLU A 36 -1.13 14.15 1.10
C GLU A 36 -1.12 13.03 0.04
N THR A 37 -1.44 11.79 0.41
CA THR A 37 -1.58 10.68 -0.55
C THR A 37 -2.57 11.01 -1.67
N ARG A 38 -3.74 11.55 -1.33
CA ARG A 38 -4.75 11.94 -2.34
C ARG A 38 -4.24 13.07 -3.24
N ALA A 39 -3.58 14.08 -2.66
CA ALA A 39 -3.14 15.27 -3.38
C ALA A 39 -1.87 15.05 -4.22
N VAL A 40 -0.91 14.27 -3.73
CA VAL A 40 0.40 14.09 -4.35
C VAL A 40 0.43 12.83 -5.20
N PHE A 41 0.03 11.68 -4.64
CA PHE A 41 0.11 10.41 -5.34
C PHE A 41 -1.06 10.23 -6.32
N LEU A 42 -2.31 10.29 -5.85
CA LEU A 42 -3.46 10.01 -6.71
C LEU A 42 -3.67 11.12 -7.74
N ALA A 43 -3.78 12.37 -7.30
CA ALA A 43 -3.95 13.50 -8.23
C ALA A 43 -2.70 13.73 -9.10
N GLY A 44 -1.49 13.49 -8.57
CA GLY A 44 -0.27 13.56 -9.37
C GLY A 44 -0.21 12.52 -10.50
N CYS A 45 -0.87 11.36 -10.33
CA CYS A 45 -1.08 10.37 -11.38
C CYS A 45 -2.31 10.62 -12.25
N ALA A 46 -2.97 11.78 -12.12
CA ALA A 46 -4.21 12.15 -12.80
C ALA A 46 -5.35 11.12 -12.57
N LEU A 47 -5.45 10.59 -11.36
CA LEU A 47 -6.52 9.67 -10.96
C LEU A 47 -7.69 10.46 -10.33
N PRO A 48 -8.95 10.10 -10.64
CA PRO A 48 -9.37 8.92 -11.39
C PRO A 48 -9.42 9.07 -12.93
N GLU A 49 -9.18 10.25 -13.48
CA GLU A 49 -9.40 10.54 -14.91
C GLU A 49 -8.59 9.62 -15.84
N ALA A 50 -7.36 9.26 -15.45
CA ALA A 50 -6.49 8.43 -16.28
C ALA A 50 -7.01 7.01 -16.50
N TRP A 51 -7.82 6.46 -15.59
CA TRP A 51 -8.45 5.13 -15.75
C TRP A 51 -9.90 5.20 -16.23
N ALA A 52 -10.45 6.39 -16.46
CA ALA A 52 -11.82 6.54 -16.98
C ALA A 52 -11.97 5.81 -18.32
N GLY A 53 -13.03 5.01 -18.44
CA GLY A 53 -13.34 4.23 -19.65
C GLY A 53 -12.37 3.07 -19.96
N ARG A 54 -11.45 2.73 -19.05
CA ARG A 54 -10.53 1.60 -19.22
C ARG A 54 -11.00 0.36 -18.47
N GLU A 55 -10.96 -0.80 -19.13
CA GLU A 55 -11.25 -2.09 -18.49
C GLU A 55 -10.07 -2.67 -17.70
N ALA A 56 -8.86 -2.14 -17.89
CA ALA A 56 -7.69 -2.50 -17.12
C ALA A 56 -6.79 -1.30 -16.91
N PHE A 57 -6.29 -1.13 -15.69
CA PHE A 57 -5.31 -0.10 -15.34
C PHE A 57 -4.27 -0.67 -14.37
N THR A 58 -3.03 -0.18 -14.47
CA THR A 58 -1.94 -0.62 -13.59
C THR A 58 -1.28 0.59 -12.94
N ILE A 59 -1.10 0.53 -11.63
CA ILE A 59 -0.26 1.45 -10.87
C ILE A 59 0.99 0.68 -10.42
N ALA A 60 2.15 1.30 -10.56
CA ALA A 60 3.41 0.79 -10.03
C ALA A 60 3.99 1.79 -9.03
N GLU A 61 4.41 1.30 -7.86
CA GLU A 61 4.96 2.09 -6.76
C GLU A 61 6.29 1.48 -6.29
N THR A 62 7.21 2.34 -5.87
CA THR A 62 8.44 1.94 -5.17
C THR A 62 8.32 2.25 -3.68
N GLY A 63 8.28 1.21 -2.84
CA GLY A 63 8.06 1.31 -1.39
C GLY A 63 6.58 1.16 -1.04
N PHE A 64 6.20 0.00 -0.49
CA PHE A 64 4.81 -0.25 -0.08
C PHE A 64 4.52 0.35 1.31
N GLY A 65 5.52 0.30 2.19
CA GLY A 65 5.46 0.78 3.56
C GLY A 65 4.25 0.24 4.33
N THR A 66 3.35 1.15 4.68
CA THR A 66 2.14 0.84 5.45
C THR A 66 0.98 0.37 4.59
N GLY A 67 1.09 0.51 3.25
CA GLY A 67 0.02 0.25 2.30
C GLY A 67 -0.97 1.42 2.16
N LEU A 68 -0.69 2.60 2.71
CA LEU A 68 -1.60 3.75 2.66
C LEU A 68 -1.97 4.16 1.23
N ASN A 69 -0.98 4.32 0.35
CA ASN A 69 -1.19 4.67 -1.06
C ASN A 69 -2.08 3.64 -1.78
N PHE A 70 -1.83 2.36 -1.51
CA PHE A 70 -2.65 1.28 -2.05
C PHE A 70 -4.10 1.36 -1.54
N LEU A 71 -4.33 1.59 -0.25
CA LEU A 71 -5.67 1.70 0.31
C LEU A 71 -6.42 2.94 -0.20
N ALA A 72 -5.74 4.06 -0.34
CA ALA A 72 -6.31 5.28 -0.92
C ALA A 72 -6.67 5.08 -2.40
N ALA A 73 -5.80 4.43 -3.17
CA ALA A 73 -6.08 4.05 -4.56
C ALA A 73 -7.26 3.07 -4.64
N TRP A 74 -7.35 2.10 -3.73
CA TRP A 74 -8.46 1.15 -3.66
C TRP A 74 -9.79 1.84 -3.36
N GLU A 75 -9.82 2.73 -2.37
CA GLU A 75 -11.01 3.52 -2.06
C GLU A 75 -11.46 4.34 -3.28
N LEU A 76 -10.54 5.07 -3.91
CA LEU A 76 -10.84 5.88 -5.09
C LEU A 76 -11.33 5.02 -6.27
N TRP A 77 -10.72 3.85 -6.46
CA TRP A 77 -11.13 2.88 -7.47
C TRP A 77 -12.56 2.38 -7.24
N ARG A 78 -12.93 2.01 -6.02
CA ARG A 78 -14.31 1.56 -5.72
C ARG A 78 -15.35 2.63 -6.05
N ALA A 79 -15.01 3.91 -5.85
CA ALA A 79 -15.88 5.02 -6.16
C ALA A 79 -15.98 5.33 -7.67
N HIS A 80 -14.93 5.05 -8.45
CA HIS A 80 -14.82 5.48 -9.86
C HIS A 80 -14.57 4.33 -10.84
N ARG A 81 -14.85 3.09 -10.42
CA ARG A 81 -14.61 1.89 -11.23
C ARG A 81 -15.39 2.00 -12.55
N PRO A 82 -14.73 1.95 -13.73
CA PRO A 82 -15.40 2.23 -15.01
C PRO A 82 -16.52 1.25 -15.36
N SER A 83 -16.38 -0.02 -14.98
CA SER A 83 -17.36 -1.07 -15.20
C SER A 83 -17.23 -2.17 -14.13
N PRO A 84 -18.25 -3.02 -13.92
CA PRO A 84 -18.13 -4.19 -13.04
C PRO A 84 -17.08 -5.22 -13.47
N ALA A 85 -16.64 -5.18 -14.74
CA ALA A 85 -15.57 -6.05 -15.28
C ALA A 85 -14.18 -5.41 -15.17
N ALA A 86 -14.11 -4.08 -15.03
CA ALA A 86 -12.85 -3.35 -15.04
C ALA A 86 -11.94 -3.77 -13.87
N VAL A 87 -10.63 -3.83 -14.09
CA VAL A 87 -9.65 -4.24 -13.07
C VAL A 87 -8.57 -3.19 -12.83
N LEU A 88 -8.20 -3.01 -11.56
CA LEU A 88 -7.02 -2.28 -11.13
C LEU A 88 -5.96 -3.27 -10.63
N HIS A 89 -4.78 -3.22 -11.25
CA HIS A 89 -3.61 -3.96 -10.79
C HIS A 89 -2.63 -2.98 -10.13
N PHE A 90 -2.41 -3.13 -8.83
CA PHE A 90 -1.40 -2.39 -8.10
C PHE A 90 -0.15 -3.26 -7.96
N VAL A 91 1.00 -2.74 -8.34
CA VAL A 91 2.31 -3.39 -8.21
C VAL A 91 3.16 -2.54 -7.29
N SER A 92 3.70 -3.12 -6.23
CA SER A 92 4.59 -2.40 -5.32
C SER A 92 5.79 -3.25 -4.94
N PHE A 93 6.88 -2.59 -4.54
CA PHE A 93 8.15 -3.20 -4.14
C PHE A 93 8.47 -2.80 -2.71
N GLU A 94 8.87 -3.75 -1.87
CA GLU A 94 9.14 -3.52 -0.46
C GLU A 94 10.34 -4.33 0.04
N GLY A 95 11.37 -3.64 0.51
CA GLY A 95 12.60 -4.24 1.03
C GLY A 95 12.52 -4.58 2.52
N TYR A 96 11.73 -3.83 3.29
CA TYR A 96 11.63 -3.89 4.75
C TYR A 96 10.15 -3.97 5.18
N PRO A 97 9.46 -5.09 4.91
CA PRO A 97 8.03 -5.21 5.15
C PRO A 97 7.70 -5.12 6.64
N LEU A 98 6.75 -4.25 6.98
CA LEU A 98 6.20 -4.14 8.32
C LEU A 98 5.59 -5.45 8.81
N THR A 99 5.52 -5.61 10.13
CA THR A 99 4.66 -6.64 10.72
C THR A 99 3.20 -6.30 10.45
N CYS A 100 2.33 -7.31 10.43
CA CYS A 100 0.88 -7.07 10.31
C CYS A 100 0.36 -6.19 11.45
N ALA A 101 0.90 -6.35 12.66
CA ALA A 101 0.51 -5.55 13.82
C ALA A 101 0.91 -4.07 13.66
N ASP A 102 2.12 -3.79 13.18
CA ASP A 102 2.59 -2.42 12.96
C ASP A 102 1.81 -1.75 11.81
N ALA A 103 1.57 -2.47 10.72
CA ALA A 103 0.75 -1.97 9.61
C ALA A 103 -0.69 -1.66 10.08
N ALA A 104 -1.31 -2.57 10.83
CA ALA A 104 -2.65 -2.35 11.39
C ALA A 104 -2.70 -1.14 12.33
N ARG A 105 -1.70 -1.00 13.21
CA ARG A 105 -1.58 0.16 14.10
C ARG A 105 -1.41 1.46 13.31
N ALA A 106 -0.56 1.46 12.28
CA ALA A 106 -0.33 2.63 11.44
C ALA A 106 -1.63 3.07 10.75
N LEU A 107 -2.32 2.13 10.12
CA LEU A 107 -3.55 2.38 9.37
C LEU A 107 -4.74 2.79 10.25
N SER A 108 -4.68 2.52 11.57
CA SER A 108 -5.71 2.96 12.51
C SER A 108 -5.83 4.48 12.63
N ALA A 109 -4.82 5.23 12.17
CA ALA A 109 -4.86 6.69 12.09
C ALA A 109 -5.95 7.22 11.15
N TRP A 110 -6.48 6.41 10.22
CA TRP A 110 -7.56 6.80 9.31
C TRP A 110 -8.77 5.87 9.43
N PRO A 111 -9.70 6.17 10.35
CA PRO A 111 -10.91 5.37 10.55
C PRO A 111 -11.75 5.19 9.28
N GLU A 112 -11.70 6.14 8.34
CA GLU A 112 -12.39 6.04 7.05
C GLU A 112 -11.91 4.87 6.18
N LEU A 113 -10.64 4.48 6.31
CA LEU A 113 -10.07 3.33 5.61
C LEU A 113 -10.20 2.02 6.37
N SER A 114 -10.75 2.01 7.59
CA SER A 114 -10.75 0.84 8.49
C SER A 114 -11.30 -0.44 7.85
N GLY A 115 -12.36 -0.34 7.05
CA GLY A 115 -12.93 -1.49 6.34
C GLY A 115 -11.99 -2.10 5.30
N LEU A 116 -11.24 -1.28 4.57
CA LEU A 116 -10.25 -1.76 3.59
C LEU A 116 -8.95 -2.21 4.28
N ALA A 117 -8.50 -1.46 5.29
CA ALA A 117 -7.36 -1.82 6.11
C ALA A 117 -7.54 -3.21 6.74
N GLY A 118 -8.70 -3.49 7.34
CA GLY A 118 -9.01 -4.80 7.91
C GLY A 118 -8.95 -5.95 6.89
N ARG A 119 -9.40 -5.71 5.66
CA ARG A 119 -9.32 -6.71 4.58
C ARG A 119 -7.88 -6.96 4.14
N LEU A 120 -7.08 -5.91 4.03
CA LEU A 120 -5.66 -6.03 3.72
C LEU A 120 -4.90 -6.77 4.83
N THR A 121 -5.11 -6.40 6.10
CA THR A 121 -4.38 -6.99 7.23
C THR A 121 -4.73 -8.46 7.47
N THR A 122 -5.94 -8.90 7.11
CA THR A 122 -6.35 -10.31 7.19
C THR A 122 -5.46 -11.24 6.36
N VAL A 123 -4.92 -10.73 5.25
CA VAL A 123 -4.05 -11.47 4.32
C VAL A 123 -2.67 -10.83 4.20
N TRP A 124 -2.23 -10.10 5.23
CA TRP A 124 -0.97 -9.37 5.22
C TRP A 124 0.20 -10.31 4.88
N PRO A 125 1.02 -9.98 3.86
CA PRO A 125 2.11 -10.85 3.47
C PRO A 125 3.19 -10.84 4.55
N GLY A 126 3.59 -12.03 5.02
CA GLY A 126 4.75 -12.17 5.90
C GLY A 126 6.07 -11.79 5.19
N PRO A 127 7.18 -11.64 5.94
CA PRO A 127 8.44 -11.09 5.44
C PRO A 127 9.27 -12.07 4.59
N VAL A 128 8.62 -13.02 3.91
CA VAL A 128 9.32 -14.02 3.09
C VAL A 128 9.59 -13.43 1.71
N ARG A 129 10.87 -13.37 1.33
CA ARG A 129 11.31 -12.86 0.01
C ARG A 129 10.54 -13.51 -1.14
N GLY A 130 10.25 -12.71 -2.16
CA GLY A 130 9.62 -13.14 -3.41
C GLY A 130 8.34 -12.37 -3.74
N VAL A 131 7.57 -12.88 -4.70
CA VAL A 131 6.35 -12.22 -5.16
C VAL A 131 5.13 -12.75 -4.41
N ARG A 132 4.28 -11.83 -3.95
CA ARG A 132 2.98 -12.13 -3.32
C ARG A 132 1.87 -11.46 -4.12
N ARG A 133 0.89 -12.25 -4.53
CA ARG A 133 -0.29 -11.74 -5.24
C ARG A 133 -1.52 -11.90 -4.35
N LEU A 134 -2.17 -10.78 -4.06
CA LEU A 134 -3.41 -10.69 -3.29
C LEU A 134 -4.49 -10.14 -4.23
N ALA A 135 -5.70 -10.67 -4.14
CA ALA A 135 -6.79 -10.25 -5.03
C ALA A 135 -8.10 -10.13 -4.27
N TRP A 136 -8.86 -9.12 -4.63
CA TRP A 136 -10.23 -8.86 -4.18
C TRP A 136 -11.11 -8.69 -5.43
N PRO A 137 -11.52 -9.81 -6.06
CA PRO A 137 -12.25 -9.79 -7.32
C PRO A 137 -13.56 -9.00 -7.27
N GLU A 138 -14.21 -8.96 -6.11
CA GLU A 138 -15.43 -8.20 -5.85
C GLU A 138 -15.26 -6.70 -6.11
N ASP A 139 -14.07 -6.16 -5.86
CA ASP A 139 -13.73 -4.76 -6.14
C ASP A 139 -12.91 -4.61 -7.43
N GLY A 140 -12.61 -5.71 -8.12
CA GLY A 140 -11.74 -5.70 -9.30
C GLY A 140 -10.30 -5.30 -9.00
N ILE A 141 -9.78 -5.61 -7.80
CA ILE A 141 -8.43 -5.22 -7.39
C ILE A 141 -7.51 -6.42 -7.29
N THR A 142 -6.29 -6.26 -7.80
CA THR A 142 -5.16 -7.14 -7.52
C THR A 142 -3.98 -6.32 -7.00
N LEU A 143 -3.36 -6.75 -5.90
CA LEU A 143 -2.06 -6.27 -5.44
C LEU A 143 -1.00 -7.33 -5.76
N THR A 144 0.10 -6.92 -6.38
CA THR A 144 1.32 -7.71 -6.52
C THR A 144 2.44 -7.03 -5.77
N LEU A 145 2.86 -7.65 -4.67
CA LEU A 145 3.92 -7.14 -3.81
C LEU A 145 5.20 -7.94 -4.04
N HIS A 146 6.22 -7.22 -4.46
CA HIS A 146 7.58 -7.70 -4.66
C HIS A 146 8.36 -7.49 -3.35
N LEU A 147 8.59 -8.57 -2.60
CA LEU A 147 9.26 -8.52 -1.30
C LEU A 147 10.76 -8.77 -1.44
N GLY A 148 11.55 -7.71 -1.39
CA GLY A 148 13.00 -7.68 -1.40
C GLY A 148 13.53 -6.36 -1.97
N ASP A 149 14.85 -6.26 -2.11
CA ASP A 149 15.49 -5.07 -2.67
C ASP A 149 15.02 -4.85 -4.11
N ILE A 150 14.59 -3.63 -4.42
CA ILE A 150 14.12 -3.27 -5.77
C ILE A 150 15.22 -3.45 -6.82
N ALA A 151 16.50 -3.22 -6.47
CA ALA A 151 17.63 -3.42 -7.36
C ALA A 151 17.85 -4.90 -7.71
N ASP A 152 17.40 -5.83 -6.86
CA ASP A 152 17.43 -7.26 -7.15
C ASP A 152 16.21 -7.73 -7.98
N MET A 153 15.16 -6.90 -8.05
CA MET A 153 13.84 -7.30 -8.56
C MET A 153 13.45 -6.68 -9.89
N LEU A 154 14.12 -5.60 -10.28
CA LEU A 154 14.05 -5.02 -11.62
C LEU A 154 15.27 -5.48 -12.44
N PRO A 155 15.09 -5.76 -13.75
CA PRO A 155 16.17 -6.19 -14.64
C PRO A 155 17.20 -5.09 -14.92
#